data_AF-A0A5S9MAM0-F1
#
_entry.id   AF-A0A5S9MAM0-F1
#
_cell.length_a   1.000
_cell.length_b   1.000
_cell.length_c   1.000
_cell.angle_alpha   90.00
_cell.angle_beta   90.00
_cell.angle_gamma   90.00
#
_symmetry.space_group_name_H-M   'P 1'
#
loop_
_entity.id
_entity.type
_entity.pdbx_description
1 polymer ?
#
loop_
_entity_poly.entity_id
_entity_poly.type
_entity_poly.pdbx_seq_one_letter_code
_entity_poly.pdbx_strand_id
1 'polypeptide(L)'
;MGAGLAKQIKSKYPNVYKDYKQLCTEQGDDLLSSVQLITTKDGKTMANLFAQAGYGRTRQQTDYDALRNCFQHLKDTVTQSPEEKNPTSIAIPYGIGCGLAGGDWTIVEEMIEEVLGDCEVTVYQFR
;
A
#
# COMPACT_ATOMS: atom_id res chain seq x y z
N MET A 1 8.33 9.01 -0.29
CA MET A 1 7.74 9.30 1.05
C MET A 1 8.03 10.74 1.54
N GLY A 2 7.44 11.77 0.94
CA GLY A 2 7.72 13.19 1.27
C GLY A 2 6.57 13.98 1.90
N ALA A 3 5.35 13.49 1.82
CA ALA A 3 4.13 14.19 2.27
C ALA A 3 3.07 13.18 2.75
N GLY A 4 1.97 13.70 3.33
CA GLY A 4 0.83 12.89 3.78
C GLY A 4 1.21 11.83 4.82
N LEU A 5 0.48 10.71 4.82
CA LEU A 5 0.72 9.57 5.71
C LEU A 5 2.14 9.01 5.55
N ALA A 6 2.68 8.98 4.33
CA ALA A 6 4.02 8.47 4.06
C ALA A 6 5.11 9.24 4.83
N LYS A 7 4.94 10.55 5.05
CA LYS A 7 5.87 11.34 5.89
C LYS A 7 5.79 10.92 7.36
N GLN A 8 4.58 10.66 7.86
CA GLN A 8 4.38 10.21 9.24
C GLN A 8 4.96 8.80 9.47
N ILE A 9 4.75 7.88 8.52
CA ILE A 9 5.35 6.54 8.53
C ILE A 9 6.88 6.63 8.58
N LYS A 10 7.49 7.46 7.70
CA LYS A 10 8.95 7.68 7.72
C LYS A 10 9.45 8.17 9.08
N SER A 11 8.72 9.08 9.73
CA SER A 11 9.09 9.60 11.06
C SER A 11 8.97 8.54 12.15
N LYS A 12 7.92 7.70 12.12
CA LYS A 12 7.66 6.67 13.14
C LYS A 12 8.49 5.40 12.93
N TYR A 13 8.70 4.99 11.69
CA TYR A 13 9.37 3.75 11.28
C TYR A 13 10.51 4.05 10.30
N PRO A 14 11.69 4.50 10.78
CA PRO A 14 12.81 4.85 9.90
C PRO A 14 13.34 3.68 9.05
N ASN A 15 13.20 2.44 9.52
CA ASN A 15 13.59 1.24 8.76
C ASN A 15 12.74 1.09 7.50
N VAL A 16 11.43 1.35 7.60
CA VAL A 16 10.51 1.29 6.46
C VAL A 16 10.95 2.23 5.35
N TYR A 17 11.34 3.47 5.71
CA TYR A 17 11.85 4.42 4.73
C TYR A 17 13.20 4.01 4.13
N LYS A 18 14.11 3.48 4.95
CA LYS A 18 15.44 3.03 4.49
C LYS A 18 15.28 1.95 3.43
N ASP A 19 14.52 0.91 3.73
CA ASP A 19 14.39 -0.27 2.87
C ASP A 19 13.52 0.04 1.64
N TYR A 20 12.49 0.89 1.78
CA TYR A 20 11.76 1.47 0.64
C TYR A 20 12.69 2.22 -0.31
N LYS A 21 13.53 3.10 0.23
CA LYS A 21 14.43 3.93 -0.60
C LYS A 21 15.48 3.07 -1.30
N GLN A 22 16.02 2.07 -0.61
CA GLN A 22 16.96 1.13 -1.19
C GLN A 22 16.33 0.42 -2.40
N LEU A 23 15.15 -0.18 -2.21
CA LEU A 23 14.44 -0.87 -3.30
C LEU A 23 14.14 0.06 -4.48
N CYS A 24 13.68 1.29 -4.22
CA CYS A 24 13.46 2.29 -5.28
C CYS A 24 14.74 2.66 -6.03
N THR A 25 15.89 2.64 -5.36
CA THR A 25 17.18 2.97 -5.99
C THR A 25 17.66 1.81 -6.87
N GLU A 26 17.40 0.57 -6.44
CA GLU A 26 17.83 -0.64 -7.13
C GLU A 26 16.96 -0.96 -8.35
N GLN A 27 15.64 -0.77 -8.27
CA GLN A 27 14.68 -1.22 -9.29
C GLN A 27 13.97 -0.08 -10.04
N GLY A 28 13.90 1.12 -9.47
CA GLY A 28 13.29 2.28 -10.14
C GLY A 28 11.86 2.00 -10.62
N ASP A 29 11.63 2.18 -11.92
CA ASP A 29 10.31 2.08 -12.56
C ASP A 29 9.82 0.62 -12.70
N ASP A 30 10.71 -0.38 -12.58
CA ASP A 30 10.35 -1.81 -12.65
C ASP A 30 9.50 -2.27 -11.45
N LEU A 31 9.34 -1.40 -10.44
CA LEU A 31 8.54 -1.68 -9.26
C LEU A 31 7.03 -1.55 -9.50
N LEU A 32 6.56 -1.01 -10.63
CA LEU A 32 5.13 -0.82 -10.86
C LEU A 32 4.37 -2.17 -10.74
N SER A 33 3.24 -2.17 -10.02
CA SER A 33 2.45 -3.35 -9.66
C SER A 33 3.07 -4.29 -8.61
N SER A 34 4.19 -3.91 -7.98
CA SER A 34 4.82 -4.72 -6.92
C SER A 34 4.42 -4.27 -5.51
N VAL A 35 4.65 -5.14 -4.52
CA VAL A 35 4.47 -4.85 -3.10
C VAL A 35 5.76 -5.16 -2.37
N GLN A 36 6.20 -4.25 -1.50
CA GLN A 36 7.29 -4.50 -0.56
C GLN A 36 6.73 -4.59 0.86
N LEU A 37 7.00 -5.71 1.52
CA LEU A 37 6.59 -5.98 2.90
C LEU A 37 7.78 -5.74 3.83
N ILE A 38 7.59 -4.93 4.88
CA ILE A 38 8.62 -4.60 5.85
C ILE A 38 8.05 -4.75 7.26
N THR A 39 8.59 -5.69 8.03
CA THR A 39 8.25 -5.85 9.45
C THR A 39 8.84 -4.70 10.27
N THR A 40 8.00 -4.02 11.05
CA THR A 40 8.38 -2.95 11.96
C THR A 40 8.72 -3.49 13.35
N LYS A 41 9.40 -2.67 14.14
CA LYS A 41 9.86 -3.06 15.49
C LYS A 41 8.73 -3.42 16.46
N ASP A 42 7.52 -2.91 16.23
CA ASP A 42 6.31 -3.20 17.00
C ASP A 42 5.53 -4.41 16.44
N GLY A 43 6.15 -5.22 15.58
CA GLY A 43 5.59 -6.48 15.07
C GLY A 43 4.56 -6.32 13.96
N LYS A 44 4.32 -5.09 13.47
CA LYS A 44 3.42 -4.85 12.34
C LYS A 44 4.17 -5.03 11.02
N THR A 45 3.45 -5.27 9.94
CA THR A 45 4.02 -5.30 8.59
C THR A 45 3.53 -4.09 7.81
N MET A 46 4.44 -3.26 7.33
CA MET A 46 4.13 -2.18 6.39
C MET A 46 4.23 -2.72 4.97
N ALA A 47 3.14 -2.56 4.21
CA ALA A 47 3.11 -2.85 2.79
C ALA A 47 3.24 -1.55 1.98
N ASN A 48 4.33 -1.41 1.23
CA ASN A 48 4.48 -0.34 0.24
C ASN A 48 3.92 -0.85 -1.10
N LEU A 49 2.85 -0.24 -1.59
CA LEU A 49 2.20 -0.59 -2.84
C LEU A 49 2.72 0.35 -3.93
N PHE A 50 3.39 -0.20 -4.94
CA PHE A 50 3.96 0.56 -6.04
C PHE A 50 2.96 0.65 -7.18
N ALA A 51 1.95 1.51 -7.01
CA ALA A 51 0.83 1.67 -7.94
C ALA A 51 0.77 3.06 -8.59
N GLN A 52 1.88 3.79 -8.59
CA GLN A 52 1.95 5.15 -9.10
C GLN A 52 3.05 5.25 -10.16
N ALA A 53 2.69 5.57 -11.41
CA ALA A 53 3.61 5.60 -12.55
C ALA A 53 4.49 6.89 -12.62
N GLY A 54 4.36 7.79 -11.65
CA GLY A 54 5.06 9.07 -11.65
C GLY A 54 4.78 9.89 -10.40
N TYR A 55 5.02 11.19 -10.41
CA TYR A 55 4.67 12.10 -9.32
C TYR A 55 4.15 13.44 -9.87
N GLY A 56 3.27 14.10 -9.11
CA GLY A 56 2.66 15.38 -9.50
C GLY A 56 1.16 15.42 -9.24
N ARG A 57 0.56 16.60 -9.36
CA ARG A 57 -0.87 16.84 -9.06
C ARG A 57 -1.71 17.22 -10.29
N THR A 58 -1.10 17.31 -11.47
CA THR A 58 -1.73 17.84 -12.69
C THR A 58 -2.49 16.77 -13.49
N ARG A 59 -2.24 15.49 -13.20
CA ARG A 59 -2.90 14.34 -13.81
C ARG A 59 -3.01 13.21 -12.80
N GLN A 60 -3.90 12.26 -13.05
CA GLN A 60 -3.94 10.99 -12.33
C GLN A 60 -2.58 10.28 -12.50
N GLN A 61 -1.97 9.94 -11.38
CA GLN A 61 -0.72 9.19 -11.27
C GLN A 61 -0.98 7.74 -10.83
N THR A 62 -2.09 7.52 -10.13
CA THR A 62 -2.53 6.17 -9.74
C THR A 62 -2.85 5.36 -10.98
N ASP A 63 -2.16 4.24 -11.10
CA ASP A 63 -2.43 3.21 -12.06
C ASP A 63 -3.34 2.19 -11.38
N TYR A 64 -4.61 2.12 -11.82
CA TYR A 64 -5.61 1.27 -11.18
C TYR A 64 -5.32 -0.22 -11.38
N ASP A 65 -4.75 -0.60 -12.52
CA ASP A 65 -4.39 -2.00 -12.77
C ASP A 65 -3.21 -2.39 -11.87
N ALA A 66 -2.22 -1.51 -11.72
CA ALA A 66 -1.13 -1.72 -10.78
C ALA A 66 -1.63 -1.80 -9.32
N LEU A 67 -2.57 -0.92 -8.92
CA LEU A 67 -3.14 -0.93 -7.58
C LEU A 67 -3.92 -2.23 -7.31
N ARG A 68 -4.70 -2.70 -8.29
CA ARG A 68 -5.43 -3.97 -8.21
C ARG A 68 -4.47 -5.14 -8.05
N ASN A 69 -3.38 -5.17 -8.83
CA ASN A 69 -2.34 -6.19 -8.71
C ASN A 69 -1.68 -6.17 -7.33
N CYS A 70 -1.41 -4.98 -6.77
CA CYS A 70 -0.90 -4.85 -5.41
C CYS A 70 -1.89 -5.41 -4.38
N PHE A 71 -3.19 -5.15 -4.51
CA PHE A 71 -4.19 -5.74 -3.61
C PHE A 71 -4.27 -7.26 -3.76
N GLN A 72 -4.18 -7.80 -4.97
CA GLN A 72 -4.15 -9.24 -5.17
C GLN A 72 -2.94 -9.87 -4.48
N HIS A 73 -1.76 -9.26 -4.60
CA HIS A 73 -0.55 -9.71 -3.89
C HIS A 73 -0.75 -9.70 -2.37
N LEU A 74 -1.42 -8.67 -1.83
CA LEU A 74 -1.75 -8.62 -0.40
C LEU A 74 -2.70 -9.74 0.01
N LYS A 75 -3.76 -10.00 -0.76
CA LYS A 75 -4.67 -11.13 -0.53
C LYS A 75 -3.89 -12.44 -0.44
N ASP A 76 -3.04 -12.70 -1.41
CA ASP A 76 -2.25 -13.93 -1.45
C ASP A 76 -1.33 -14.02 -0.23
N THR A 77 -0.67 -12.93 0.14
CA THR A 77 0.20 -12.86 1.33
C THR A 77 -0.54 -13.21 2.62
N VAL A 78 -1.73 -12.63 2.84
CA VAL A 78 -2.47 -12.83 4.10
C VAL A 78 -3.19 -14.18 4.15
N THR A 79 -3.62 -14.70 3.01
CA THR A 79 -4.36 -15.97 2.94
C THR A 79 -3.45 -17.20 2.90
N GLN A 80 -2.23 -17.05 2.35
CA GLN A 80 -1.28 -18.17 2.22
C GLN A 80 -0.32 -18.30 3.39
N SER A 81 -0.38 -17.43 4.41
CA SER A 81 0.45 -17.53 5.62
C SER A 81 -0.05 -18.68 6.52
N PRO A 82 0.57 -19.89 6.49
CA PRO A 82 -0.01 -21.10 7.06
C PRO A 82 0.21 -21.21 8.58
N GLU A 83 0.99 -20.32 9.17
CA GLU A 83 1.60 -20.53 10.50
C GLU A 83 0.99 -19.67 11.63
N GLU A 84 0.17 -18.66 11.32
CA GLU A 84 -0.40 -17.81 12.37
C GLU A 84 -1.78 -18.31 12.82
N LYS A 85 -1.90 -18.60 14.12
CA LYS A 85 -3.16 -18.94 14.79
C LYS A 85 -4.20 -17.82 14.77
N ASN A 86 -3.83 -16.64 14.28
CA ASN A 86 -4.70 -15.48 14.13
C ASN A 86 -4.69 -15.04 12.66
N PRO A 87 -5.86 -14.70 12.08
CA PRO A 87 -5.92 -14.10 10.74
C PRO A 87 -5.17 -12.77 10.72
N THR A 88 -4.34 -12.56 9.71
CA THR A 88 -3.65 -11.28 9.49
C THR A 88 -4.64 -10.27 8.91
N SER A 89 -5.08 -9.30 9.73
CA SER A 89 -5.93 -8.20 9.29
C SER A 89 -5.16 -7.19 8.42
N ILE A 90 -5.83 -6.58 7.44
CA ILE A 90 -5.31 -5.53 6.57
C ILE A 90 -5.85 -4.17 7.01
N ALA A 91 -4.97 -3.20 7.27
CA ALA A 91 -5.35 -1.81 7.57
C ALA A 91 -5.00 -0.89 6.40
N ILE A 92 -6.00 -0.21 5.84
CA ILE A 92 -5.85 0.67 4.67
C ILE A 92 -6.24 2.11 5.04
N PRO A 93 -5.46 3.14 4.69
CA PRO A 93 -5.90 4.51 4.89
C PRO A 93 -6.97 4.90 3.86
N TYR A 94 -8.03 5.57 4.31
CA TYR A 94 -9.00 6.22 3.43
C TYR A 94 -8.29 7.15 2.44
N GLY A 95 -8.66 7.07 1.17
CA GLY A 95 -8.06 7.85 0.10
C GLY A 95 -6.70 7.35 -0.37
N ILE A 96 -6.31 6.08 -0.11
CA ILE A 96 -5.13 5.47 -0.73
C ILE A 96 -5.21 5.61 -2.25
N GLY A 97 -4.12 6.08 -2.88
CA GLY A 97 -4.10 6.36 -4.33
C GLY A 97 -4.95 7.55 -4.80
N CYS A 98 -5.76 8.20 -3.95
CA CYS A 98 -6.73 9.20 -4.41
C CYS A 98 -6.23 10.63 -4.24
N GLY A 99 -5.71 10.98 -3.06
CA GLY A 99 -5.38 12.38 -2.72
C GLY A 99 -4.31 13.03 -3.62
N LEU A 100 -3.03 12.81 -3.33
CA LEU A 100 -1.94 13.43 -4.11
C LEU A 100 -1.73 12.77 -5.48
N ALA A 101 -2.20 11.54 -5.64
CA ALA A 101 -2.03 10.75 -6.85
C ALA A 101 -3.22 10.84 -7.81
N GLY A 102 -4.32 11.52 -7.42
CA GLY A 102 -5.41 11.88 -8.31
C GLY A 102 -6.34 10.74 -8.74
N GLY A 103 -6.34 9.62 -8.03
CA GLY A 103 -7.36 8.58 -8.20
C GLY A 103 -8.72 8.97 -7.60
N ASP A 104 -9.74 8.19 -7.93
CA ASP A 104 -11.12 8.28 -7.44
C ASP A 104 -11.34 7.27 -6.33
N TRP A 105 -11.82 7.74 -5.17
CA TRP A 105 -12.04 6.87 -4.03
C TRP A 105 -13.11 5.82 -4.30
N THR A 106 -14.16 6.14 -5.07
CA THR A 106 -15.24 5.20 -5.40
C THR A 106 -14.68 3.97 -6.10
N ILE A 107 -13.79 4.19 -7.08
CA ILE A 107 -13.13 3.10 -7.83
C ILE A 107 -12.22 2.28 -6.91
N VAL A 108 -11.45 2.95 -6.04
CA VAL A 108 -10.52 2.27 -5.13
C VAL A 108 -11.28 1.47 -4.06
N GLU A 109 -12.40 2.00 -3.56
CA GLU A 109 -13.26 1.34 -2.58
C GLU A 109 -13.91 0.08 -3.16
N GLU A 110 -14.52 0.18 -4.35
CA GLU A 110 -15.06 -0.99 -5.08
C GLU A 110 -13.95 -2.04 -5.31
N MET A 111 -12.75 -1.61 -5.70
CA MET A 111 -11.61 -2.51 -5.91
C MET A 111 -11.16 -3.20 -4.61
N ILE A 112 -11.18 -2.51 -3.47
CA ILE A 112 -10.87 -3.11 -2.16
C ILE A 112 -11.93 -4.17 -1.83
N GLU A 113 -13.22 -3.87 -2.02
CA GLU A 113 -14.30 -4.83 -1.77
C GLU A 113 -14.22 -6.06 -2.68
N GLU A 114 -13.99 -5.86 -3.98
CA GLU A 114 -13.87 -6.95 -4.95
C GLU A 114 -12.69 -7.88 -4.67
N VAL A 115 -11.52 -7.31 -4.38
CA VAL A 115 -10.29 -8.10 -4.25
C VAL A 115 -10.15 -8.64 -2.83
N LEU A 116 -10.30 -7.77 -1.83
CA LEU A 116 -10.00 -8.06 -0.42
C LEU A 116 -11.24 -8.35 0.42
N GLY A 117 -12.44 -8.44 -0.16
CA GLY A 117 -13.69 -8.66 0.59
C GLY A 117 -13.75 -9.95 1.42
N ASP A 118 -12.94 -10.95 1.08
CA ASP A 118 -12.80 -12.19 1.85
C ASP A 118 -11.76 -12.09 2.99
N CYS A 119 -11.10 -10.95 3.13
CA CYS A 119 -10.09 -10.69 4.15
C CYS A 119 -10.65 -9.78 5.26
N GLU A 120 -10.03 -9.83 6.45
CA GLU A 120 -10.35 -8.87 7.51
C GLU A 120 -9.70 -7.51 7.17
N VAL A 121 -10.47 -6.61 6.55
CA VAL A 121 -10.00 -5.27 6.13
C VAL A 121 -10.62 -4.19 6.99
N THR A 122 -9.81 -3.22 7.43
CA THR A 122 -10.31 -1.98 8.06
C THR A 122 -9.76 -0.76 7.33
N VAL A 123 -10.67 0.11 6.88
CA VAL A 123 -10.33 1.41 6.29
C VAL A 123 -10.33 2.50 7.36
N TYR A 124 -9.19 3.18 7.54
CA TYR A 124 -9.02 4.24 8.53
C TYR A 124 -9.11 5.63 7.89
N GLN A 125 -10.09 6.41 8.30
CA GLN A 125 -10.21 7.81 7.91
C GLN A 125 -9.69 8.71 9.04
N PHE A 126 -8.70 9.55 8.73
CA PHE A 126 -8.20 10.55 9.66
C PHE A 126 -9.23 11.68 9.77
N ARG A 127 -9.57 12.06 11.01
CA ARG A 127 -10.43 13.21 11.30
C ARG A 127 -9.60 14.48 11.49
#